data_AF-A0A5M3WVJ7-F1
#
_entry.id   AF-A0A5M3WVJ7-F1
#
_cell.length_a   1.000
_cell.length_b   1.000
_cell.length_c   1.000
_cell.angle_alpha   90.00
_cell.angle_beta   90.00
_cell.angle_gamma   90.00
#
_symmetry.space_group_name_H-M   'P 1'
#
loop_
_entity.id
_entity.type
_entity.pdbx_description
1 polymer ?
#
loop_
_entity_poly.entity_id
_entity_poly.type
_entity_poly.pdbx_seq_one_letter_code
_entity_poly.pdbx_strand_id
1 'polypeptide(L)'
;MGSAVDSAHGAEHADPREHGESLTDLLHERLQEIDEAKHGKTTIAEIPPSRFSVALLEIASDRGGIEPLLSQLQRLKSPLYRPMAAIWEKSGGTLPSLTPVPPTPAVITPPASARTPFTDSGVPTPGTATAPGEVATASAVDMEAFRKGVEDWFDGEMTRLTLLYRRYVRWAVGVLSLLVTLLFSMDALEYGKTLLNDNAYRSAVAAFADQGEQALAPIKAQCEPDKDIYTCVTEVLSTPAFVKIFAHAPVSATIPPSGSPAWTWRGGDWWDRLVTPSHWPGFLLTLVALLFGAPFWWDMFRRVTGLKSRSTTSTTK
;
A
#
# COMPACT_ATOMS: atom_id res chain seq x y z
N MET A 1 45.52 9.71 -32.10
CA MET A 1 44.18 10.35 -32.07
C MET A 1 43.34 9.56 -31.08
N GLY A 2 43.06 9.98 -29.84
CA GLY A 2 42.94 11.34 -29.32
C GLY A 2 41.49 11.82 -29.45
N SER A 3 40.59 11.35 -28.58
CA SER A 3 39.88 12.23 -27.64
C SER A 3 39.01 11.39 -26.70
N ALA A 4 39.41 11.39 -25.44
CA ALA A 4 38.58 11.06 -24.29
C ALA A 4 37.54 12.18 -24.09
N VAL A 5 36.38 11.82 -23.54
CA VAL A 5 35.53 12.77 -22.81
C VAL A 5 35.35 12.18 -21.43
N ASP A 6 36.33 12.52 -20.60
CA ASP A 6 36.24 12.55 -19.15
C ASP A 6 35.45 13.81 -18.79
N SER A 7 34.39 13.66 -17.99
CA SER A 7 33.78 14.77 -17.26
C SER A 7 33.24 14.23 -15.96
N ALA A 8 34.16 14.17 -15.00
CA ALA A 8 33.86 14.19 -13.58
C ALA A 8 33.04 15.46 -13.24
N HIS A 9 31.89 15.26 -12.62
CA HIS A 9 31.33 16.16 -11.61
C HIS A 9 31.23 15.28 -10.36
N GLY A 10 32.13 15.43 -9.40
CA GLY A 10 32.21 16.63 -8.59
C GLY A 10 31.35 16.36 -7.36
N ALA A 11 31.95 15.63 -6.41
CA ALA A 11 31.37 15.36 -5.12
C ALA A 11 31.16 16.70 -4.39
N GLU A 12 29.92 17.16 -4.37
CA GLU A 12 29.51 18.20 -3.44
C GLU A 12 29.04 17.49 -2.17
N HIS A 13 29.96 17.40 -1.20
CA HIS A 13 29.61 17.11 0.18
C HIS A 13 28.71 18.25 0.68
N ALA A 14 27.41 18.08 0.50
CA ALA A 14 26.41 18.90 1.15
C ALA A 14 26.43 18.62 2.67
N ASP A 15 26.57 19.67 3.45
CA ASP A 15 26.48 19.67 4.92
C ASP A 15 25.10 19.11 5.35
N PRO A 16 25.02 18.06 6.20
CA PRO A 16 23.76 17.40 6.57
C PRO A 16 22.74 18.27 7.32
N ARG A 17 23.06 19.53 7.66
CA ARG A 17 22.24 20.37 8.54
C ARG A 17 21.22 21.27 7.84
N GLU A 18 21.14 21.28 6.51
CA GLU A 18 20.25 22.19 5.77
C GLU A 18 18.95 21.57 5.23
N HIS A 19 18.78 20.25 5.29
CA HIS A 19 17.49 19.64 4.93
C HIS A 19 16.71 19.39 6.21
N GLY A 20 15.77 20.30 6.51
CA GLY A 20 14.76 20.06 7.53
C GLY A 20 13.92 18.85 7.13
N GLU A 21 14.30 17.68 7.62
CA GLU A 21 13.60 16.43 7.37
C GLU A 21 12.13 16.59 7.74
N SER A 22 11.25 16.24 6.80
CA SER A 22 9.82 16.28 6.99
C SER A 22 9.47 15.43 8.21
N LEU A 23 8.55 15.90 9.06
CA LEU A 23 8.04 15.10 10.18
C LEU A 23 7.57 13.70 9.72
N THR A 24 7.08 13.61 8.48
CA THR A 24 6.67 12.36 7.86
C THR A 24 7.86 11.43 7.58
N ASP A 25 9.00 11.96 7.18
CA ASP A 25 10.22 11.18 6.89
C ASP A 25 10.81 10.64 8.21
N LEU A 26 10.90 11.48 9.23
CA LEU A 26 11.35 11.08 10.57
C LEU A 26 10.40 10.08 11.23
N LEU A 27 9.09 10.25 11.05
CA LEU A 27 8.11 9.28 11.53
C LEU A 27 8.26 7.94 10.80
N HIS A 28 8.46 7.97 9.48
CA HIS A 28 8.71 6.77 8.70
C HIS A 28 10.01 6.05 9.10
N GLU A 29 11.10 6.80 9.28
CA GLU A 29 12.39 6.28 9.71
C GLU A 29 12.29 5.65 11.10
N ARG A 30 11.72 6.35 12.09
CA ARG A 30 11.52 5.80 13.44
C ARG A 30 10.61 4.58 13.47
N LEU A 31 9.55 4.57 12.65
CA LEU A 31 8.68 3.41 12.51
C LEU A 31 9.42 2.21 11.90
N GLN A 32 10.33 2.44 10.93
CA GLN A 32 11.17 1.39 10.35
C GLN A 32 12.22 0.87 11.33
N GLU A 33 12.90 1.74 12.09
CA GLU A 33 13.87 1.34 13.11
C GLU A 33 13.24 0.42 14.18
N ILE A 34 12.01 0.72 14.59
CA ILE A 34 11.26 -0.08 15.57
C ILE A 34 10.86 -1.45 15.00
N ASP A 35 10.74 -1.57 13.67
CA ASP A 35 10.28 -2.77 12.95
C ASP A 35 11.43 -3.67 12.46
N GLU A 36 12.61 -3.11 12.17
CA GLU A 36 13.81 -3.89 11.81
C GLU A 36 14.28 -4.84 12.93
N ALA A 37 13.99 -4.51 14.19
CA ALA A 37 14.22 -5.40 15.33
C ALA A 37 13.40 -6.72 15.26
N LYS A 38 12.43 -6.83 14.33
CA LYS A 38 11.62 -8.02 14.03
C LYS A 38 11.41 -8.22 12.52
N HIS A 39 12.47 -8.37 11.72
CA HIS A 39 12.46 -9.04 10.39
C HIS A 39 11.15 -9.03 9.56
N GLY A 40 10.57 -7.86 9.30
CA GLY A 40 9.41 -7.70 8.43
C GLY A 40 9.33 -6.25 7.95
N LYS A 41 9.04 -6.04 6.67
CA LYS A 41 8.75 -4.69 6.15
C LYS A 41 7.27 -4.42 6.44
N THR A 42 6.91 -3.86 7.60
CA THR A 42 5.50 -3.53 7.82
C THR A 42 5.08 -2.44 6.85
N THR A 43 4.00 -2.70 6.13
CA THR A 43 3.35 -1.65 5.35
C THR A 43 2.65 -0.70 6.30
N ILE A 44 2.42 0.56 5.90
CA ILE A 44 1.75 1.56 6.76
C ILE A 44 0.38 1.09 7.29
N ALA A 45 -0.24 0.14 6.56
CA ALA A 45 -1.52 -0.47 6.89
C ALA A 45 -1.45 -1.52 8.02
N GLU A 46 -0.25 -1.99 8.37
CA GLU A 46 0.00 -3.06 9.35
C GLU A 46 0.65 -2.53 10.64
N ILE A 47 0.87 -1.22 10.74
CA ILE A 47 1.48 -0.59 11.92
C ILE A 47 0.53 -0.75 13.12
N PRO A 48 0.97 -1.41 14.22
CA PRO A 48 0.18 -1.46 15.44
C PRO A 48 0.02 -0.05 16.04
N PRO A 49 -1.18 0.34 16.52
CA PRO A 49 -1.41 1.67 17.08
C PRO A 49 -0.43 2.04 18.20
N SER A 50 -0.06 1.05 19.03
CA SER A 50 0.91 1.24 20.12
C SER A 50 2.33 1.54 19.66
N ARG A 51 2.73 1.11 18.45
CA ARG A 51 4.05 1.46 17.89
C ARG A 51 4.06 2.88 17.36
N PHE A 52 2.95 3.29 16.74
CA PHE A 52 2.76 4.65 16.28
C PHE A 52 2.81 5.66 17.44
N SER A 53 2.12 5.38 18.55
CA SER A 53 2.12 6.26 19.73
C SER A 53 3.51 6.39 20.36
N VAL A 54 4.26 5.30 20.46
CA VAL A 54 5.65 5.30 20.96
C VAL A 54 6.56 6.11 20.05
N ALA A 55 6.53 5.87 18.73
CA ALA A 55 7.33 6.62 17.77
C ALA A 55 7.02 8.14 17.85
N LEU A 56 5.74 8.51 17.98
CA LEU A 56 5.34 9.91 18.14
C LEU A 56 5.91 10.53 19.43
N LEU A 57 5.90 9.79 20.53
CA LEU A 57 6.44 10.24 21.82
C LEU A 57 7.96 10.39 21.79
N GLU A 58 8.68 9.48 21.12
CA GLU A 58 10.12 9.60 20.90
C GLU A 58 10.46 10.84 20.08
N ILE A 59 9.75 11.08 18.97
CA ILE A 59 9.91 12.29 18.16
C ILE A 59 9.58 13.56 18.95
N ALA A 60 8.54 13.52 19.79
CA ALA A 60 8.20 14.62 20.67
C ALA A 60 9.33 14.88 21.69
N SER A 61 9.87 13.83 22.30
CA SER A 61 10.98 13.91 23.24
C SER A 61 12.23 14.52 22.61
N ASP A 62 12.60 14.07 21.39
CA ASP A 62 13.74 14.61 20.63
C ASP A 62 13.58 16.11 20.32
N ARG A 63 12.33 16.61 20.27
CA ARG A 63 11.99 18.02 19.98
C ARG A 63 11.70 18.85 21.24
N GLY A 64 11.95 18.30 22.43
CA GLY A 64 11.76 19.00 23.70
C GLY A 64 10.34 18.96 24.26
N GLY A 65 9.49 18.02 23.82
CA GLY A 65 8.15 17.76 24.34
C GLY A 65 7.04 17.78 23.28
N ILE A 66 5.80 17.62 23.74
CA ILE A 66 4.63 17.58 22.86
C ILE A 66 4.23 18.99 22.40
N GLU A 67 4.44 20.01 23.22
CA GLU A 67 4.08 21.40 22.92
C GLU A 67 4.91 21.98 21.75
N PRO A 68 6.25 21.80 21.70
CA PRO A 68 7.03 22.16 20.51
C PRO A 68 6.57 21.42 19.26
N LEU A 69 6.23 20.13 19.35
CA LEU A 69 5.72 19.33 18.23
C LEU A 69 4.36 19.87 17.74
N LEU A 70 3.43 20.15 18.65
CA LEU A 70 2.13 20.75 18.31
C LEU A 70 2.29 22.12 17.65
N SER A 71 3.23 22.95 18.14
CA SER A 71 3.52 24.25 17.52
C SER A 71 3.99 24.11 16.07
N GLN A 72 4.81 23.09 15.79
CA GLN A 72 5.29 22.80 14.44
C GLN A 72 4.18 22.27 13.54
N LEU A 73 3.38 21.32 14.03
CA LEU A 73 2.20 20.81 13.31
C LEU A 73 1.23 21.94 12.94
N GLN A 74 1.03 22.90 13.86
CA GLN A 74 0.22 24.08 13.62
C GLN A 74 0.83 25.00 12.56
N ARG A 75 2.14 25.30 12.66
CA ARG A 75 2.86 26.12 11.67
C ARG A 75 2.80 25.51 10.27
N LEU A 76 2.91 24.19 10.16
CA LEU A 76 2.82 23.44 8.91
C LEU A 76 1.38 23.24 8.41
N LYS A 77 0.36 23.72 9.15
CA LYS A 77 -1.06 23.50 8.87
C LYS A 77 -1.40 22.01 8.65
N SER A 78 -0.71 21.14 9.39
CA SER A 78 -0.85 19.70 9.25
C SER A 78 -2.26 19.25 9.68
N PRO A 79 -2.88 18.30 8.96
CA PRO A 79 -4.15 17.69 9.39
C PRO A 79 -4.02 16.99 10.75
N LEU A 80 -2.80 16.62 11.16
CA LEU A 80 -2.53 15.98 12.46
C LEU A 80 -2.60 16.95 13.64
N TYR A 81 -2.51 18.27 13.42
CA TYR A 81 -2.51 19.23 14.53
C TYR A 81 -3.79 19.13 15.37
N ARG A 82 -4.96 19.13 14.72
CA ARG A 82 -6.25 19.12 15.41
C ARG A 82 -6.46 17.90 16.31
N PRO A 83 -6.31 16.65 15.84
CA PRO A 83 -6.49 15.48 16.70
C PRO A 83 -5.44 15.45 17.82
N MET A 84 -4.17 15.76 17.53
CA MET A 84 -3.11 15.73 18.54
C MET A 84 -3.31 16.79 19.63
N ALA A 85 -3.72 18.00 19.25
CA ALA A 85 -4.05 19.07 20.19
C ALA A 85 -5.21 18.69 21.12
N ALA A 86 -6.27 18.09 20.56
CA ALA A 86 -7.42 17.65 21.35
C ALA A 86 -7.06 16.54 22.35
N ILE A 87 -6.20 15.59 21.95
CA ILE A 87 -5.72 14.52 22.85
C ILE A 87 -4.84 15.11 23.95
N TRP A 88 -3.95 16.05 23.62
CA TRP A 88 -3.06 16.73 24.57
C TRP A 88 -3.82 17.51 25.65
N GLU A 89 -4.81 18.31 25.23
CA GLU A 89 -5.66 19.07 26.15
C GLU A 89 -6.45 18.12 27.07
N LYS A 90 -6.99 17.03 26.52
CA LYS A 90 -7.70 16.00 27.29
C LYS A 90 -6.81 15.30 28.33
N SER A 91 -5.50 15.15 28.07
CA SER A 91 -4.53 14.61 29.04
C SER A 91 -4.07 15.61 30.11
N GLY A 92 -4.61 16.84 30.12
CA GLY A 92 -4.22 17.89 31.06
C GLY A 92 -3.05 18.76 30.57
N GLY A 93 -2.64 18.59 29.31
CA GLY A 93 -1.63 19.40 28.66
C GLY A 93 -2.17 20.79 28.29
N THR A 94 -1.29 21.79 28.29
CA THR A 94 -1.66 23.14 27.84
C THR A 94 -1.25 23.33 26.38
N LEU A 95 -2.18 23.87 25.58
CA LEU A 95 -1.89 24.19 24.19
C LEU A 95 -0.95 25.40 24.10
N PRO A 96 -0.04 25.42 23.12
CA PRO A 96 0.80 26.59 22.90
C PRO A 96 -0.08 27.80 22.60
N SER A 97 0.00 28.84 23.44
CA SER A 97 -0.58 30.13 23.10
C SER A 97 0.19 30.70 21.92
N LEU A 98 -0.52 31.28 20.94
CA LEU A 98 0.07 31.98 19.81
C LEU A 98 0.77 33.25 20.30
N THR A 99 1.91 33.10 20.95
CA THR A 99 2.89 34.18 21.02
C THR A 99 3.74 34.06 19.76
N PRO A 100 3.94 35.16 19.00
CA PRO A 100 4.93 35.15 17.94
C PRO A 100 6.25 34.77 18.60
N VAL A 101 6.89 33.71 18.13
CA VAL A 101 8.27 33.40 18.53
C VAL A 101 9.09 34.66 18.21
N PRO A 102 9.63 35.38 19.20
CA PRO A 102 10.60 36.42 18.88
C PRO A 102 11.76 35.72 18.18
N PRO A 103 12.32 36.31 17.10
CA PRO A 103 13.50 35.74 16.46
C PRO A 103 14.56 35.53 17.55
N THR A 104 15.18 34.35 17.51
CA THR A 104 16.32 33.92 18.32
C THR A 104 17.15 35.13 18.77
N PRO A 105 17.43 35.33 20.08
CA PRO A 105 18.29 36.43 20.48
C PRO A 105 19.61 36.28 19.72
N ALA A 106 19.91 37.29 18.90
CA ALA A 106 21.14 37.36 18.15
C ALA A 106 22.31 37.06 19.08
N VAL A 107 23.24 36.25 18.57
CA VAL A 107 24.53 35.94 19.15
C VAL A 107 25.04 37.13 19.98
N ILE A 108 25.19 36.91 21.28
CA ILE A 108 25.79 37.89 22.19
C ILE A 108 27.26 38.04 21.77
N THR A 109 27.57 39.08 21.00
CA THR A 109 28.94 39.59 20.89
C THR A 109 29.32 40.28 22.22
N PRO A 110 30.49 39.98 22.81
CA PRO A 110 30.91 40.56 24.09
C PRO A 110 31.28 42.05 23.95
N PRO A 111 31.24 42.84 25.05
CA PRO A 111 31.23 44.30 24.98
C PRO A 111 32.62 44.90 24.82
N ALA A 112 32.74 45.90 23.93
CA ALA A 112 33.86 46.84 23.92
C ALA A 112 33.61 47.96 24.93
N SER A 113 34.61 48.20 25.78
CA SER A 113 34.61 49.16 26.89
C SER A 113 34.28 50.60 26.50
N ALA A 114 33.56 51.30 27.38
CA ALA A 114 33.75 52.73 27.59
C ALA A 114 33.51 53.09 29.07
N ARG A 115 34.45 53.86 29.62
CA ARG A 115 34.64 54.24 31.02
C ARG A 115 33.69 55.38 31.47
N THR A 116 33.06 55.19 32.66
CA THR A 116 32.92 56.10 33.85
C THR A 116 32.42 57.57 33.70
N PRO A 117 32.12 58.36 34.79
CA PRO A 117 32.00 58.07 36.24
C PRO A 117 30.77 58.69 36.99
N PHE A 118 30.59 58.33 38.28
CA PHE A 118 29.94 59.09 39.39
C PHE A 118 28.40 59.33 39.30
N THR A 119 27.53 59.18 40.31
CA THR A 119 27.45 59.44 41.77
C THR A 119 26.35 58.52 42.38
N ASP A 120 26.52 57.81 43.48
CA ASP A 120 26.45 58.17 44.92
C ASP A 120 25.10 57.84 45.61
N SER A 121 25.21 56.99 46.66
CA SER A 121 24.44 56.84 47.91
C SER A 121 22.92 56.61 47.95
N GLY A 122 22.50 55.56 48.72
CA GLY A 122 21.21 55.56 49.43
C GLY A 122 20.62 54.19 49.83
N VAL A 123 20.89 53.77 51.06
CA VAL A 123 20.41 52.60 51.85
C VAL A 123 18.86 52.56 52.09
N PRO A 124 18.24 51.43 52.53
CA PRO A 124 16.88 50.98 52.19
C PRO A 124 15.82 51.09 53.31
N THR A 125 14.55 50.73 53.01
CA THR A 125 13.57 50.26 54.02
C THR A 125 12.50 49.29 53.46
N PRO A 126 11.88 48.45 54.32
CA PRO A 126 11.20 47.22 53.94
C PRO A 126 9.67 47.27 54.11
N GLY A 127 8.99 46.27 53.53
CA GLY A 127 7.66 45.85 53.98
C GLY A 127 6.70 45.58 52.83
N THR A 128 6.28 44.33 52.67
CA THR A 128 4.88 43.91 52.89
C THR A 128 4.83 42.38 52.77
N ALA A 129 4.44 41.75 53.87
CA ALA A 129 4.14 40.32 53.94
C ALA A 129 2.99 39.99 52.99
N THR A 130 3.22 39.08 52.04
CA THR A 130 2.16 38.47 51.24
C THR A 130 1.94 37.06 51.79
N ALA A 131 0.69 36.78 52.17
CA ALA A 131 0.23 35.46 52.61
C ALA A 131 0.59 34.37 51.58
N PRO A 132 0.85 33.12 51.99
CA PRO A 132 1.07 32.04 51.05
C PRO A 132 -0.27 31.74 50.36
N GLY A 133 -0.37 32.18 49.10
CA GLY A 133 -1.37 31.67 48.18
C GLY A 133 -1.19 30.17 48.06
N GLU A 134 -2.30 29.47 48.26
CA GLU A 134 -2.47 28.05 48.01
C GLU A 134 -1.87 27.70 46.65
N VAL A 135 -0.75 26.99 46.68
CA VAL A 135 -0.10 26.46 45.48
C VAL A 135 -1.07 25.43 44.92
N ALA A 136 -1.87 25.86 43.94
CA ALA A 136 -2.55 24.93 43.04
C ALA A 136 -1.44 24.05 42.46
N THR A 137 -1.36 22.81 42.96
CA THR A 137 -0.51 21.78 42.38
C THR A 137 -0.96 21.65 40.94
N ALA A 138 -0.12 22.13 40.02
CA ALA A 138 -0.29 21.87 38.61
C ALA A 138 -0.48 20.36 38.47
N SER A 139 -1.69 19.94 38.09
CA SER A 139 -1.98 18.53 37.85
C SER A 139 -0.98 18.06 36.81
N ALA A 140 -0.11 17.13 37.19
CA ALA A 140 0.87 16.56 36.28
C ALA A 140 0.14 16.01 35.06
N VAL A 141 0.65 16.34 33.86
CA VAL A 141 0.07 15.85 32.60
C VAL A 141 0.08 14.33 32.60
N ASP A 142 -1.05 13.72 32.27
CA ASP A 142 -1.18 12.26 32.19
C ASP A 142 -0.68 11.77 30.83
N MET A 143 0.61 11.44 30.78
CA MET A 143 1.29 10.94 29.57
C MET A 143 0.75 9.60 29.09
N GLU A 144 0.22 8.78 30.00
CA GLU A 144 -0.38 7.49 29.66
C GLU A 144 -1.75 7.68 29.00
N ALA A 145 -2.54 8.64 29.50
CA ALA A 145 -3.78 9.06 28.84
C ALA A 145 -3.52 9.67 27.46
N PHE A 146 -2.43 10.45 27.30
CA PHE A 146 -2.02 10.95 25.98
C PHE A 146 -1.65 9.81 25.03
N ARG A 147 -0.75 8.90 25.46
CA ARG A 147 -0.32 7.73 24.69
C ARG A 147 -1.52 6.93 24.20
N LYS A 148 -2.44 6.60 25.11
CA LYS A 148 -3.66 5.86 24.80
C LYS A 148 -4.59 6.63 23.84
N GLY A 149 -4.73 7.95 24.03
CA GLY A 149 -5.54 8.76 23.13
C GLY A 149 -5.00 8.80 21.69
N VAL A 150 -3.67 8.79 21.51
CA VAL A 150 -3.02 8.67 20.20
C VAL A 150 -3.27 7.30 19.57
N GLU A 151 -3.19 6.23 20.36
CA GLU A 151 -3.50 4.86 19.91
C GLU A 151 -4.95 4.75 19.40
N ASP A 152 -5.91 5.18 20.22
CA ASP A 152 -7.34 5.12 19.87
C ASP A 152 -7.66 5.97 18.63
N TRP A 153 -7.03 7.14 18.49
CA TRP A 153 -7.21 7.99 17.31
C TRP A 153 -6.65 7.33 16.05
N PHE A 154 -5.44 6.78 16.12
CA PHE A 154 -4.80 6.13 14.97
C PHE A 154 -5.61 4.90 14.52
N ASP A 155 -6.01 4.05 15.46
CA ASP A 155 -6.83 2.86 15.17
C ASP A 155 -8.19 3.23 14.54
N GLY A 156 -8.83 4.28 15.06
CA GLY A 156 -10.07 4.81 14.51
C GLY A 156 -9.93 5.33 13.08
N GLU A 157 -8.87 6.09 12.80
CA GLU A 157 -8.62 6.65 11.46
C GLU A 157 -8.25 5.53 10.46
N MET A 158 -7.40 4.58 10.86
CA MET A 158 -7.05 3.42 10.03
C MET A 158 -8.26 2.54 9.73
N THR A 159 -9.14 2.32 10.72
CA THR A 159 -10.40 1.60 10.52
C THR A 159 -11.29 2.31 9.50
N ARG A 160 -11.44 3.63 9.63
CA ARG A 160 -12.25 4.44 8.71
C ARG A 160 -11.70 4.40 7.28
N LEU A 161 -10.39 4.60 7.11
CA LEU A 161 -9.72 4.54 5.80
C LEU A 161 -9.85 3.16 5.18
N THR A 162 -9.68 2.09 5.97
CA THR A 162 -9.83 0.71 5.53
C THR A 162 -11.24 0.43 5.03
N LEU A 163 -12.27 0.91 5.72
CA LEU A 163 -13.66 0.74 5.29
C LEU A 163 -13.97 1.50 4.00
N LEU A 164 -13.49 2.75 3.87
CA LEU A 164 -13.63 3.52 2.64
C LEU A 164 -12.94 2.81 1.49
N TYR A 165 -11.68 2.39 1.67
CA TYR A 165 -10.92 1.64 0.67
C TYR A 165 -11.67 0.37 0.24
N ARG A 166 -12.11 -0.47 1.18
CA ARG A 166 -12.87 -1.69 0.88
C ARG A 166 -14.16 -1.39 0.11
N ARG A 167 -14.87 -0.32 0.45
CA ARG A 167 -16.08 0.12 -0.27
C ARG A 167 -15.75 0.58 -1.68
N TYR A 168 -14.74 1.43 -1.86
CA TYR A 168 -14.34 1.95 -3.18
C TYR A 168 -13.80 0.84 -4.08
N VAL A 169 -12.88 0.01 -3.58
CA VAL A 169 -12.30 -1.09 -4.35
C VAL A 169 -13.35 -2.09 -4.78
N ARG A 170 -14.33 -2.40 -3.93
CA ARG A 170 -15.44 -3.28 -4.32
C ARG A 170 -16.19 -2.75 -5.54
N TRP A 171 -16.46 -1.44 -5.59
CA TRP A 171 -17.09 -0.83 -6.76
C TRP A 171 -16.14 -0.71 -7.94
N ALA A 172 -14.87 -0.37 -7.72
CA ALA A 172 -13.86 -0.26 -8.77
C ALA A 172 -13.64 -1.60 -9.48
N VAL A 173 -13.44 -2.69 -8.72
CA VAL A 173 -13.32 -4.05 -9.25
C VAL A 173 -14.63 -4.49 -9.90
N GLY A 174 -15.79 -4.12 -9.32
CA GLY A 174 -17.11 -4.37 -9.90
C GLY A 174 -17.26 -3.78 -11.30
N VAL A 175 -17.00 -2.48 -11.44
CA VAL A 175 -17.09 -1.76 -12.71
C VAL A 175 -16.03 -2.26 -13.68
N LEU A 176 -14.78 -2.44 -13.25
CA LEU A 176 -13.71 -2.95 -14.11
C LEU A 176 -14.04 -4.34 -14.66
N SER A 177 -14.53 -5.25 -13.81
CA SER A 177 -14.92 -6.60 -14.21
C SER A 177 -16.09 -6.57 -15.20
N LEU A 178 -17.08 -5.71 -14.97
CA LEU A 178 -18.20 -5.52 -15.89
C LEU A 178 -17.73 -4.97 -17.24
N LEU A 179 -16.89 -3.93 -17.23
CA LEU A 179 -16.34 -3.33 -18.45
C LEU A 179 -15.55 -4.35 -19.25
N VAL A 180 -14.65 -5.10 -18.61
CA VAL A 180 -13.87 -6.16 -19.29
C VAL A 180 -14.80 -7.23 -19.85
N THR A 181 -15.77 -7.71 -19.09
CA THR A 181 -16.70 -8.76 -19.54
C THR A 181 -17.49 -8.33 -20.78
N LEU A 182 -18.00 -7.10 -20.80
CA LEU A 182 -18.81 -6.58 -21.90
C LEU A 182 -17.96 -6.15 -23.10
N LEU A 183 -16.80 -5.54 -22.87
CA LEU A 183 -15.90 -5.09 -23.93
C LEU A 183 -15.36 -6.26 -24.74
N PHE A 184 -15.01 -7.36 -24.08
CA PHE A 184 -14.50 -8.56 -24.73
C PHE A 184 -15.59 -9.61 -25.03
N SER A 185 -16.86 -9.33 -24.68
CA SER A 185 -17.99 -10.26 -24.83
C SER A 185 -17.66 -11.68 -24.36
N MET A 186 -17.05 -11.79 -23.17
CA MET A 186 -16.56 -13.09 -22.65
C MET A 186 -17.69 -13.92 -22.04
N ASP A 187 -18.23 -14.86 -22.82
CA ASP A 187 -19.22 -15.86 -22.38
C ASP A 187 -18.56 -17.16 -21.89
N ALA A 188 -18.40 -17.32 -20.57
CA ALA A 188 -17.76 -18.51 -20.00
C ALA A 188 -18.48 -19.82 -20.33
N LEU A 189 -19.80 -19.82 -20.54
CA LEU A 189 -20.57 -21.04 -20.82
C LEU A 189 -20.40 -21.49 -22.27
N GLU A 190 -20.40 -20.56 -23.22
CA GLU A 190 -20.13 -20.85 -24.63
C GLU A 190 -18.69 -21.34 -24.83
N TYR A 191 -17.71 -20.65 -24.23
CA TYR A 191 -16.32 -21.09 -24.27
C TYR A 191 -16.14 -22.45 -23.58
N GLY A 192 -16.77 -22.66 -22.42
CA GLY A 192 -16.78 -23.95 -21.74
C GLY A 192 -17.35 -25.07 -22.61
N LYS A 193 -18.48 -24.85 -23.27
CA LYS A 193 -19.07 -25.82 -24.22
C LYS A 193 -18.15 -26.08 -25.40
N THR A 194 -17.55 -25.04 -25.97
CA THR A 194 -16.63 -25.16 -27.11
C THR A 194 -15.41 -25.99 -26.72
N LEU A 195 -14.82 -25.74 -25.55
CA LEU A 195 -13.69 -26.50 -25.01
C LEU A 195 -14.08 -27.96 -24.72
N LEU A 196 -15.24 -28.18 -24.10
CA LEU A 196 -15.70 -29.53 -23.75
C LEU A 196 -16.11 -30.36 -24.97
N ASN A 197 -16.53 -29.73 -26.06
CA ASN A 197 -16.93 -30.42 -27.29
C ASN A 197 -15.78 -30.62 -28.29
N ASP A 198 -14.62 -30.00 -28.05
CA ASP A 198 -13.46 -30.16 -28.92
C ASP A 198 -12.82 -31.54 -28.70
N ASN A 199 -12.97 -32.42 -29.70
CA ASN A 199 -12.53 -33.82 -29.66
C ASN A 199 -11.00 -33.93 -29.44
N ALA A 200 -10.23 -32.92 -29.85
CA ALA A 200 -8.79 -32.87 -29.64
C ALA A 200 -8.42 -32.69 -28.15
N TYR A 201 -9.16 -31.86 -27.42
CA TYR A 201 -8.92 -31.65 -25.99
C TYR A 201 -9.39 -32.85 -25.16
N ARG A 202 -10.56 -33.43 -25.49
CA ARG A 202 -11.06 -34.62 -24.79
C ARG A 202 -10.14 -35.82 -24.94
N SER A 203 -9.63 -36.07 -26.14
CA SER A 203 -8.72 -37.19 -26.40
C SER A 203 -7.37 -37.01 -25.71
N ALA A 204 -6.82 -35.80 -25.68
CA ALA A 204 -5.57 -35.50 -24.97
C ALA A 204 -5.72 -35.63 -23.43
N VAL A 205 -6.80 -35.11 -22.86
CA VAL A 205 -7.07 -35.20 -21.41
C VAL A 205 -7.41 -36.63 -20.99
N ALA A 206 -8.20 -37.36 -21.79
CA ALA A 206 -8.50 -38.77 -21.52
C ALA A 206 -7.24 -39.65 -21.63
N ALA A 207 -6.39 -39.43 -22.64
CA ALA A 207 -5.12 -40.12 -22.76
C ALA A 207 -4.20 -39.84 -21.57
N PHE A 208 -4.16 -38.60 -21.07
CA PHE A 208 -3.40 -38.26 -19.86
C PHE A 208 -3.95 -38.96 -18.61
N ALA A 209 -5.26 -39.04 -18.47
CA ALA A 209 -5.89 -39.75 -17.35
C ALA A 209 -5.59 -41.25 -17.36
N ASP A 210 -5.50 -41.87 -18.55
CA ASP A 210 -5.26 -43.31 -18.69
C ASP A 210 -3.76 -43.68 -18.69
N GLN A 211 -2.89 -42.83 -19.22
CA GLN A 211 -1.47 -43.17 -19.51
C GLN A 211 -0.45 -42.23 -18.84
N GLY A 212 -0.89 -41.21 -18.10
CA GLY A 212 -0.02 -40.30 -17.36
C GLY A 212 0.96 -39.54 -18.26
N GLU A 213 2.21 -39.40 -17.82
CA GLU A 213 3.26 -38.64 -18.52
C GLU A 213 3.55 -39.17 -19.94
N GLN A 214 3.29 -40.45 -20.21
CA GLN A 214 3.52 -41.07 -21.52
C GLN A 214 2.56 -40.54 -22.60
N ALA A 215 1.36 -40.09 -22.21
CA ALA A 215 0.41 -39.45 -23.12
C ALA A 215 0.87 -38.09 -23.65
N LEU A 216 1.87 -37.47 -23.00
CA LEU A 216 2.42 -36.18 -23.42
C LEU A 216 3.52 -36.30 -24.47
N ALA A 217 3.98 -37.51 -24.82
CA ALA A 217 5.02 -37.71 -25.83
C ALA A 217 4.79 -36.95 -27.16
N PRO A 218 3.59 -36.93 -27.77
CA PRO A 218 3.35 -36.16 -29.00
C PRO A 218 3.33 -34.63 -28.80
N ILE A 219 2.99 -34.14 -27.60
CA ILE A 219 3.02 -32.70 -27.25
C ILE A 219 4.47 -32.27 -26.96
N LYS A 220 5.24 -33.13 -26.28
CA LYS A 220 6.66 -32.94 -26.01
C LYS A 220 7.50 -32.83 -27.28
N ALA A 221 7.10 -33.51 -28.36
CA ALA A 221 7.75 -33.39 -29.67
C ALA A 221 7.62 -32.00 -30.30
N GLN A 222 6.67 -31.17 -29.82
CA GLN A 222 6.46 -29.78 -30.26
C GLN A 222 7.18 -28.76 -29.35
N CYS A 223 7.86 -29.22 -28.30
CA CYS A 223 8.60 -28.38 -27.36
C CYS A 223 10.05 -28.16 -27.80
N GLU A 224 10.59 -26.98 -27.54
CA GLU A 224 12.03 -26.73 -27.66
C GLU A 224 12.83 -27.59 -26.67
N PRO A 225 14.03 -28.07 -27.05
CA PRO A 225 14.75 -29.12 -26.31
C PRO A 225 15.24 -28.74 -24.89
N ASP A 226 15.13 -27.49 -24.44
CA ASP A 226 15.62 -27.02 -23.13
C ASP A 226 14.57 -26.32 -22.24
N LYS A 227 13.28 -26.37 -22.62
CA LYS A 227 12.21 -25.72 -21.84
C LYS A 227 11.55 -26.71 -20.87
N ASP A 228 11.21 -26.24 -19.67
CA ASP A 228 10.46 -27.03 -18.68
C ASP A 228 9.18 -27.63 -19.31
N ILE A 229 8.98 -28.93 -19.13
CA ILE A 229 7.91 -29.69 -19.80
C ILE A 229 6.53 -29.14 -19.42
N TYR A 230 6.33 -28.82 -18.13
CA TYR A 230 5.05 -28.29 -17.66
C TYR A 230 4.79 -26.90 -18.24
N THR A 231 5.82 -26.07 -18.33
CA THR A 231 5.75 -24.74 -18.94
C THR A 231 5.45 -24.82 -20.44
N CYS A 232 6.13 -25.69 -21.19
CA CYS A 232 5.86 -25.91 -22.60
C CYS A 232 4.45 -26.44 -22.86
N VAL A 233 4.03 -27.47 -22.12
CA VAL A 233 2.70 -28.06 -22.28
C VAL A 233 1.61 -27.04 -21.96
N THR A 234 1.83 -26.21 -20.93
CA THR A 234 0.92 -25.10 -20.60
C THR A 234 0.85 -24.11 -21.75
N GLU A 235 1.96 -23.72 -22.35
CA GLU A 235 2.00 -22.79 -23.48
C GLU A 235 1.29 -23.35 -24.72
N VAL A 236 1.61 -24.59 -25.13
CA VAL A 236 1.00 -25.25 -26.29
C VAL A 236 -0.51 -25.43 -26.12
N LEU A 237 -0.98 -25.77 -24.91
CA LEU A 237 -2.41 -25.95 -24.63
C LEU A 237 -3.15 -24.64 -24.37
N SER A 238 -2.46 -23.58 -23.91
CA SER A 238 -3.10 -22.29 -23.56
C SER A 238 -3.17 -21.32 -24.76
N THR A 239 -2.24 -21.42 -25.72
CA THR A 239 -2.19 -20.53 -26.88
C THR A 239 -3.48 -20.57 -27.72
N PRO A 240 -4.08 -21.73 -28.05
CA PRO A 240 -5.31 -21.76 -28.85
C PRO A 240 -6.52 -21.23 -28.07
N ALA A 241 -6.56 -21.43 -26.76
CA ALA A 241 -7.64 -20.96 -25.90
C ALA A 241 -7.58 -19.42 -25.71
N PHE A 242 -6.39 -18.86 -25.49
CA PHE A 242 -6.20 -17.42 -25.29
C PHE A 242 -6.56 -16.61 -26.53
N VAL A 243 -6.20 -17.08 -27.74
CA VAL A 243 -6.51 -16.38 -29.00
C VAL A 243 -8.02 -16.43 -29.30
N LYS A 244 -8.71 -17.52 -28.96
CA LYS A 244 -10.16 -17.64 -29.15
C LYS A 244 -10.97 -16.66 -28.29
N ILE A 245 -10.47 -16.28 -27.11
CA ILE A 245 -11.14 -15.33 -26.20
C ILE A 245 -11.37 -13.96 -26.86
N PHE A 246 -10.44 -13.51 -27.69
CA PHE A 246 -10.52 -12.19 -28.35
C PHE A 246 -11.24 -12.23 -29.71
N ALA A 247 -11.71 -13.40 -30.16
CA ALA A 247 -12.35 -13.55 -31.46
C ALA A 247 -13.66 -12.75 -31.60
N HIS A 248 -14.32 -12.47 -30.47
CA HIS A 248 -15.60 -11.75 -30.41
C HIS A 248 -15.46 -10.32 -29.87
N ALA A 249 -14.23 -9.81 -29.71
CA ALA A 249 -14.00 -8.41 -29.37
C ALA A 249 -14.41 -7.49 -30.54
N PRO A 250 -14.83 -6.24 -30.27
CA PRO A 250 -15.26 -5.29 -31.31
C PRO A 250 -14.15 -4.97 -32.31
N VAL A 251 -12.89 -5.07 -31.86
CA VAL A 251 -11.70 -5.04 -32.72
C VAL A 251 -10.94 -6.33 -32.45
N SER A 252 -10.69 -7.10 -33.50
CA SER A 252 -9.86 -8.31 -33.43
C SER A 252 -8.70 -8.23 -34.41
N ALA A 253 -7.53 -8.71 -33.97
CA ALA A 253 -6.36 -8.89 -34.82
C ALA A 253 -6.20 -10.37 -35.16
N THR A 254 -6.08 -10.68 -36.44
CA THR A 254 -5.71 -12.02 -36.89
C THR A 254 -4.31 -11.97 -37.50
N ILE A 255 -3.43 -12.88 -37.08
CA ILE A 255 -2.09 -13.02 -37.66
C ILE A 255 -2.17 -14.21 -38.62
N PRO A 256 -2.33 -13.98 -39.93
CA PRO A 256 -2.19 -15.04 -40.90
C PRO A 256 -0.75 -15.57 -40.89
N PRO A 257 -0.52 -16.83 -41.32
CA PRO A 257 0.82 -17.41 -41.40
C PRO A 257 1.77 -16.63 -42.34
N SER A 258 1.25 -15.70 -43.14
CA SER A 258 2.01 -14.75 -43.96
C SER A 258 2.58 -13.54 -43.18
N GLY A 259 2.37 -13.44 -41.87
CA GLY A 259 3.18 -12.63 -40.95
C GLY A 259 2.69 -11.22 -40.63
N SER A 260 1.82 -10.61 -41.44
CA SER A 260 1.30 -9.26 -41.17
C SER A 260 -0.08 -9.30 -40.48
N PRO A 261 -0.28 -8.64 -39.32
CA PRO A 261 -1.55 -8.64 -38.62
C PRO A 261 -2.64 -7.90 -39.41
N ALA A 262 -3.80 -8.54 -39.59
CA ALA A 262 -4.98 -7.92 -40.16
C ALA A 262 -5.95 -7.52 -39.04
N TRP A 263 -6.35 -6.26 -39.02
CA TRP A 263 -7.33 -5.73 -38.08
C TRP A 263 -8.72 -5.79 -38.71
N THR A 264 -9.68 -6.37 -37.99
CA THR A 264 -11.08 -6.42 -38.44
C THR A 264 -12.00 -5.79 -37.39
N TRP A 265 -12.84 -4.87 -37.83
CA TRP A 265 -13.93 -4.31 -37.03
C TRP A 265 -15.11 -5.28 -37.04
N ARG A 266 -15.57 -5.71 -35.86
CA ARG A 266 -16.67 -6.66 -35.64
C ARG A 266 -17.72 -6.11 -34.68
N GLY A 267 -17.97 -4.80 -34.73
CA GLY A 267 -18.92 -4.13 -33.82
C GLY A 267 -20.35 -4.66 -33.92
N GLY A 268 -20.78 -5.11 -35.10
CA GLY A 268 -22.10 -5.74 -35.29
C GLY A 268 -22.23 -7.05 -34.52
N ASP A 269 -21.31 -7.99 -34.75
CA ASP A 269 -21.27 -9.28 -34.05
C ASP A 269 -21.18 -9.10 -32.53
N TRP A 270 -20.36 -8.14 -32.09
CA TRP A 270 -20.23 -7.78 -30.67
C TRP A 270 -21.57 -7.33 -30.08
N TRP A 271 -22.27 -6.42 -30.75
CA TRP A 271 -23.55 -5.88 -30.27
C TRP A 271 -24.64 -6.96 -30.26
N ASP A 272 -24.73 -7.76 -31.32
CA ASP A 272 -25.70 -8.85 -31.41
C ASP A 272 -25.52 -9.85 -30.25
N ARG A 273 -24.27 -10.15 -29.86
CA ARG A 273 -23.97 -11.00 -28.69
C ARG A 273 -24.40 -10.38 -27.37
N LEU A 274 -24.21 -9.07 -27.19
CA LEU A 274 -24.63 -8.38 -25.95
C LEU A 274 -26.15 -8.36 -25.79
N VAL A 275 -26.88 -8.16 -26.87
CA VAL A 275 -28.36 -8.07 -26.84
C VAL A 275 -28.99 -9.47 -26.80
N THR A 276 -28.32 -10.50 -27.31
CA THR A 276 -28.84 -11.87 -27.34
C THR A 276 -28.93 -12.49 -25.93
N PRO A 277 -30.14 -12.81 -25.42
CA PRO A 277 -30.31 -13.25 -24.03
C PRO A 277 -29.63 -14.58 -23.67
N SER A 278 -29.33 -15.44 -24.65
CA SER A 278 -28.69 -16.75 -24.39
C SER A 278 -27.28 -16.64 -23.83
N HIS A 279 -26.60 -15.51 -24.03
CA HIS A 279 -25.22 -15.28 -23.54
C HIS A 279 -25.17 -14.68 -22.13
N TRP A 280 -26.28 -14.14 -21.63
CA TRP A 280 -26.31 -13.45 -20.34
C TRP A 280 -25.92 -14.33 -19.15
N PRO A 281 -26.33 -15.62 -19.06
CA PRO A 281 -25.85 -16.51 -18.00
C PRO A 281 -24.32 -16.72 -18.05
N GLY A 282 -23.75 -16.73 -19.26
CA GLY A 282 -22.32 -16.81 -19.50
C GLY A 282 -21.56 -15.57 -19.05
N PHE A 283 -22.06 -14.39 -19.41
CA PHE A 283 -21.50 -13.12 -18.95
C PHE A 283 -21.61 -12.97 -17.42
N LEU A 284 -22.72 -13.39 -16.83
CA LEU A 284 -22.88 -13.38 -15.38
C LEU A 284 -21.85 -14.29 -14.70
N LEU A 285 -21.61 -15.48 -15.25
CA LEU A 285 -20.60 -16.39 -14.73
C LEU A 285 -19.18 -15.80 -14.84
N THR A 286 -18.83 -15.19 -15.98
CA THR A 286 -17.55 -14.49 -16.16
C THR A 286 -17.39 -13.33 -15.18
N LEU A 287 -18.44 -12.53 -15.00
CA LEU A 287 -18.43 -11.41 -14.06
C LEU A 287 -18.18 -11.90 -12.63
N VAL A 288 -18.93 -12.91 -12.17
CA VAL A 288 -18.72 -13.52 -10.85
C VAL A 288 -17.30 -14.11 -10.78
N ALA A 289 -16.79 -14.68 -11.87
CA ALA A 289 -15.44 -15.23 -11.88
C ALA A 289 -14.37 -14.17 -11.60
N LEU A 290 -14.48 -13.00 -12.24
CA LEU A 290 -13.56 -11.87 -12.04
C LEU A 290 -13.69 -11.23 -10.65
N LEU A 291 -14.91 -11.18 -10.09
CA LEU A 291 -15.14 -10.58 -8.77
C LEU A 291 -14.50 -11.37 -7.62
N PHE A 292 -14.52 -12.70 -7.69
CA PHE A 292 -14.02 -13.57 -6.61
C PHE A 292 -12.59 -14.06 -6.86
N GLY A 293 -12.12 -14.04 -8.10
CA GLY A 293 -10.76 -14.44 -8.48
C GLY A 293 -10.50 -15.95 -8.42
N ALA A 294 -9.33 -16.36 -8.92
CA ALA A 294 -8.95 -17.77 -9.04
C ALA A 294 -8.90 -18.56 -7.71
N PRO A 295 -8.41 -18.01 -6.58
CA PRO A 295 -8.33 -18.78 -5.33
C PRO A 295 -9.68 -19.30 -4.84
N PHE A 296 -10.74 -18.51 -5.00
CA PHE A 296 -12.10 -18.89 -4.63
C PHE A 296 -12.58 -20.10 -5.45
N TRP A 297 -12.49 -20.02 -6.77
CA TRP A 297 -12.95 -21.10 -7.67
C TRP A 297 -12.13 -22.36 -7.52
N TRP A 298 -10.85 -22.23 -7.22
CA TRP A 298 -9.97 -23.35 -6.96
C TRP A 298 -10.36 -24.11 -5.69
N ASP A 299 -10.66 -23.37 -4.61
CA ASP A 299 -11.16 -23.98 -3.38
C ASP A 299 -12.54 -24.64 -3.60
N MET A 300 -13.44 -23.99 -4.34
CA MET A 300 -14.73 -24.58 -4.71
C MET A 300 -14.56 -25.91 -5.48
N PHE A 301 -13.68 -25.93 -6.50
CA PHE A 301 -13.42 -27.13 -7.29
C PHE A 301 -12.86 -28.28 -6.46
N ARG A 302 -11.92 -28.00 -5.54
CA ARG A 302 -11.36 -29.01 -4.65
C ARG A 302 -12.41 -29.62 -3.73
N ARG A 303 -13.33 -28.81 -3.22
CA ARG A 303 -14.44 -29.29 -2.37
C ARG A 303 -15.37 -30.23 -3.14
N VAL A 304 -15.66 -29.90 -4.40
CA VAL A 304 -16.54 -30.73 -5.26
C VAL A 304 -15.84 -32.02 -5.70
N THR A 305 -14.55 -31.97 -6.01
CA THR A 305 -13.78 -33.15 -6.49
C THR A 305 -13.26 -34.04 -5.37
N GLY A 306 -13.36 -33.63 -4.11
CA GLY A 306 -12.92 -34.42 -2.95
C GLY A 306 -11.39 -34.61 -2.88
N LEU A 307 -10.62 -33.81 -3.61
CA LEU A 307 -9.15 -33.85 -3.61
C LEU A 307 -8.62 -33.36 -2.26
N LYS A 308 -8.54 -34.27 -1.29
CA LYS A 308 -7.85 -34.07 -0.01
C LYS A 308 -6.37 -34.28 -0.25
N SER A 309 -5.53 -33.29 0.07
CA SER A 309 -4.07 -33.46 0.05
C SER A 309 -3.72 -34.61 0.99
N ARG A 310 -3.37 -35.78 0.44
CA ARG A 310 -2.94 -36.93 1.24
C ARG A 310 -1.55 -36.58 1.78
N SER A 311 -1.49 -36.06 3.01
CA SER A 311 -0.23 -35.93 3.74
C SER A 311 0.32 -37.34 3.92
N THR A 312 1.36 -37.69 3.15
CA THR A 312 2.15 -38.89 3.39
C THR A 312 2.87 -38.70 4.71
N THR A 313 2.24 -39.15 5.79
CA THR A 313 2.95 -39.40 7.04
C THR A 313 3.91 -40.54 6.75
N SER A 314 5.17 -40.19 6.49
CA SER A 314 6.25 -41.16 6.48
C SER A 314 6.39 -41.70 7.90
N THR A 315 5.74 -42.83 8.18
CA THR A 315 6.04 -43.63 9.37
C THR A 315 7.45 -44.17 9.19
N THR A 316 8.41 -43.45 9.75
CA THR A 316 9.78 -43.91 9.88
C THR A 316 9.81 -44.94 11.01
N LYS A 317 9.93 -46.20 10.59
CA LYS A 317 10.45 -47.42 11.25
C LYS A 317 10.27 -47.60 12.76
#